data_AF-A0A8C1VH34-F1
#
_entry.id   AF-A0A8C1VH34-F1
#
_cell.length_a   1.000
_cell.length_b   1.000
_cell.length_c   1.000
_cell.angle_alpha   90.00
_cell.angle_beta   90.00
_cell.angle_gamma   90.00
#
_symmetry.space_group_name_H-M   'P 1'
#
loop_
_entity.id
_entity.type
_entity.pdbx_description
1 polymer ?
#
loop_
_entity_poly.entity_id
_entity_poly.type
_entity_poly.pdbx_seq_one_letter_code
_entity_poly.pdbx_strand_id
1 'polypeptide(L)'
;MGEKEKGCLQEIGFEEFVTVLSFFRPPKPHTADEEMKNIKKEKLRFLFNMHDTDNDGIITLDEYRRVVEELLSSYEIMGAETAKAITDAAMLEVASVTVGQMGPDEFYEGITFEQFMQILKDVEIETKMNIHFWNLDTRTVQCGK
;
A
#
# COMPACT_ATOMS: atom_id res chain seq x y z
N MET A 1 13.12 21.10 -32.45
CA MET A 1 13.35 19.68 -32.14
C MET A 1 13.70 19.62 -30.66
N GLY A 2 12.71 19.34 -29.80
CA GLY A 2 12.91 19.22 -28.36
C GLY A 2 13.19 17.76 -28.05
N GLU A 3 14.38 17.48 -27.53
CA GLU A 3 14.78 16.15 -27.11
C GLU A 3 13.86 15.67 -25.98
N LYS A 4 13.28 14.49 -26.17
CA LYS A 4 12.59 13.77 -25.11
C LYS A 4 13.64 13.30 -24.12
N GLU A 5 13.71 13.91 -22.94
CA GLU A 5 14.37 13.32 -21.79
C GLU A 5 13.72 11.96 -21.51
N LYS A 6 14.38 10.88 -21.94
CA LYS A 6 14.07 9.55 -21.44
C LYS A 6 14.58 9.51 -20.01
N GLY A 7 13.70 9.67 -19.03
CA GLY A 7 14.00 9.37 -17.64
C GLY A 7 14.57 7.96 -17.56
N CYS A 8 15.83 7.85 -17.15
CA CYS A 8 16.47 6.57 -16.90
C CYS A 8 15.95 6.07 -15.54
N LEU A 9 14.83 5.35 -15.55
CA LEU A 9 14.43 4.60 -14.38
C LEU A 9 15.48 3.49 -14.17
N GLN A 10 15.94 3.33 -12.94
CA GLN A 10 16.81 2.22 -12.57
C GLN A 10 16.06 0.91 -12.83
N GLU A 11 16.65 0.03 -13.65
CA GLU A 11 16.07 -1.27 -13.93
C GLU A 11 16.19 -2.17 -12.70
N ILE A 12 15.13 -2.94 -12.41
CA ILE A 12 15.15 -3.98 -11.38
C ILE A 12 15.48 -5.33 -12.02
N GLY A 13 16.24 -6.15 -11.29
CA GLY A 13 16.54 -7.52 -11.68
C GLY A 13 15.36 -8.48 -11.48
N PHE A 14 15.47 -9.68 -12.03
CA PHE A 14 14.44 -10.73 -11.87
C PHE A 14 14.22 -11.10 -10.40
N GLU A 15 15.29 -11.19 -9.60
CA GLU A 15 15.22 -11.52 -8.18
C GLU A 15 14.42 -10.48 -7.38
N GLU A 16 14.69 -9.20 -7.61
CA GLU A 16 13.97 -8.09 -6.98
C GLU A 16 12.49 -8.12 -7.39
N PHE A 17 12.22 -8.34 -8.68
CA PHE A 17 10.87 -8.46 -9.21
C PHE A 17 10.08 -9.61 -8.56
N VAL A 18 10.64 -10.82 -8.49
CA VAL A 18 9.94 -11.96 -7.86
C VAL A 18 9.82 -11.81 -6.34
N THR A 19 10.77 -11.11 -5.71
CA THR A 19 10.70 -10.78 -4.28
C THR A 19 9.48 -9.91 -4.00
N VAL A 20 9.27 -8.84 -4.79
CA VAL A 20 8.07 -7.99 -4.69
C VAL A 20 6.79 -8.79 -4.97
N LEU A 21 6.78 -9.64 -6.00
CA LEU A 21 5.61 -10.46 -6.31
C LEU A 21 5.26 -11.47 -5.22
N SER A 22 6.23 -11.92 -4.42
CA SER A 22 6.02 -12.90 -3.37
C SER A 22 5.03 -12.43 -2.29
N PHE A 23 4.95 -11.11 -2.03
CA PHE A 23 3.99 -10.51 -1.09
C PHE A 23 2.53 -10.64 -1.55
N PHE A 24 2.29 -10.87 -2.85
CA PHE A 24 0.95 -11.04 -3.43
C PHE A 24 0.54 -12.51 -3.56
N ARG A 25 1.31 -13.43 -2.98
CA ARG A 25 0.98 -14.86 -3.01
C ARG A 25 -0.24 -15.14 -2.11
N PRO A 26 -1.25 -15.90 -2.60
CA PRO A 26 -2.35 -16.33 -1.76
C PRO A 26 -1.85 -17.27 -0.65
N PRO A 27 -2.38 -17.14 0.58
CA PRO A 27 -2.15 -18.09 1.65
C PRO A 27 -2.54 -19.51 1.22
N LYS A 28 -1.85 -20.52 1.74
CA LYS A 28 -2.19 -21.92 1.44
C LYS A 28 -3.53 -22.28 2.10
N PRO A 29 -4.30 -23.23 1.53
CA PRO A 29 -5.41 -23.83 2.24
C PRO A 29 -4.93 -24.40 3.59
N HIS A 30 -5.71 -24.22 4.65
CA HIS A 30 -5.39 -24.70 6.00
C HIS A 30 -4.12 -24.11 6.63
N THR A 31 -3.76 -22.89 6.26
CA THR A 31 -2.71 -22.13 6.95
C THR A 31 -3.09 -21.94 8.42
N ALA A 32 -2.15 -22.16 9.35
CA ALA A 32 -2.38 -22.01 10.78
C ALA A 32 -2.58 -20.53 11.17
N ASP A 33 -3.35 -20.26 12.23
CA ASP A 33 -3.69 -18.89 12.64
C ASP A 33 -2.47 -18.00 12.90
N GLU A 34 -1.42 -18.55 13.53
CA GLU A 34 -0.17 -17.80 13.79
C GLU A 34 0.59 -17.47 12.50
N GLU A 35 0.59 -18.39 11.53
CA GLU A 35 1.18 -18.14 10.22
C GLU A 35 0.36 -17.10 9.45
N MET A 36 -0.97 -17.12 9.57
CA MET A 36 -1.84 -16.11 8.97
C MET A 36 -1.60 -14.71 9.53
N LYS A 37 -1.41 -14.59 10.85
CA LYS A 37 -1.05 -13.31 11.48
C LYS A 37 0.30 -12.78 10.98
N ASN A 38 1.28 -13.67 10.77
CA ASN A 38 2.57 -13.30 10.21
C ASN A 38 2.43 -12.82 8.76
N ILE A 39 1.69 -13.55 7.92
CA ILE A 39 1.40 -13.14 6.53
C ILE A 39 0.71 -11.78 6.52
N LYS A 40 -0.31 -11.57 7.36
CA LYS A 40 -1.00 -10.28 7.51
C LYS A 40 -0.02 -9.16 7.87
N LYS A 41 0.86 -9.39 8.84
CA LYS A 41 1.87 -8.41 9.28
C LYS A 41 2.88 -8.09 8.18
N GLU A 42 3.38 -9.09 7.45
CA GLU A 42 4.33 -8.90 6.35
C GLU A 42 3.70 -8.10 5.19
N LYS A 43 2.47 -8.43 4.81
CA LYS A 43 1.74 -7.69 3.77
C LYS A 43 1.43 -6.25 4.18
N LEU A 44 1.00 -6.03 5.42
CA LEU A 44 0.82 -4.67 5.94
C LEU A 44 2.12 -3.88 5.95
N ARG A 45 3.25 -4.51 6.29
CA ARG A 45 4.56 -3.87 6.26
C ARG A 45 4.99 -3.50 4.85
N PHE A 46 4.75 -4.37 3.88
CA PHE A 46 4.99 -4.06 2.47
C PHE A 46 4.16 -2.86 2.00
N LEU A 47 2.87 -2.81 2.34
CA LEU A 47 2.01 -1.67 2.00
C LEU A 47 2.45 -0.39 2.70
N PHE A 48 2.82 -0.48 3.98
CA PHE A 48 3.34 0.65 4.75
C PHE A 48 4.59 1.24 4.08
N ASN A 49 5.59 0.40 3.78
CA ASN A 49 6.83 0.80 3.13
C ASN A 49 6.62 1.35 1.70
N MET A 50 5.50 1.05 1.05
CA MET A 50 5.16 1.64 -0.24
C MET A 50 4.72 3.10 -0.12
N HIS A 51 4.22 3.50 1.05
CA HIS A 51 3.62 4.81 1.31
C HIS A 51 4.52 5.71 2.18
N ASP A 52 5.39 5.11 2.99
CA ASP A 52 6.51 5.76 3.68
C ASP A 52 7.66 6.00 2.67
N THR A 53 7.63 7.16 2.02
CA THR A 53 8.47 7.45 0.85
C THR A 53 9.90 7.80 1.21
N ASP A 54 10.13 8.32 2.41
CA ASP A 54 11.47 8.63 2.93
C ASP A 54 12.04 7.54 3.87
N ASN A 55 11.25 6.52 4.18
CA ASN A 55 11.60 5.37 5.03
C ASN A 55 11.95 5.76 6.47
N ASP A 56 11.32 6.82 6.98
CA ASP A 56 11.50 7.26 8.37
C ASP A 56 10.67 6.44 9.37
N GLY A 57 9.76 5.59 8.89
CA GLY A 57 8.88 4.75 9.69
C GLY A 57 7.56 5.41 10.07
N ILE A 58 7.23 6.57 9.49
CA ILE A 58 6.03 7.35 9.74
C ILE A 58 5.40 7.74 8.40
N ILE A 59 4.16 7.30 8.15
CA ILE A 59 3.40 7.86 7.02
C ILE A 59 2.89 9.22 7.45
N THR A 60 3.56 10.26 6.98
CA THR A 60 3.19 11.65 7.27
C THR A 60 1.82 11.99 6.67
N LEU A 61 1.22 13.07 7.19
CA LEU A 61 -0.03 13.60 6.65
C LEU A 61 0.07 13.98 5.16
N ASP A 62 1.24 14.43 4.72
CA ASP A 62 1.49 14.79 3.33
C ASP A 62 1.60 13.56 2.44
N GLU A 63 2.25 12.49 2.89
CA GLU A 63 2.31 11.21 2.16
C GLU A 63 0.95 10.56 2.04
N TYR A 64 0.18 10.53 3.13
CA TYR A 64 -1.19 10.05 3.11
C TYR A 64 -2.06 10.84 2.13
N ARG A 65 -1.95 12.19 2.16
CA ARG A 65 -2.66 13.08 1.22
C ARG A 65 -2.35 12.73 -0.23
N ARG A 66 -1.07 12.56 -0.59
CA ARG A 66 -0.65 12.21 -1.95
C ARG A 66 -1.30 10.92 -2.43
N VAL A 67 -1.31 9.89 -1.59
CA VAL A 67 -1.91 8.59 -1.93
C VAL A 67 -3.40 8.73 -2.20
N VAL A 68 -4.13 9.45 -1.33
CA VAL A 68 -5.57 9.67 -1.52
C VAL A 68 -5.82 10.48 -2.80
N GLU A 69 -5.06 11.54 -3.03
CA GLU A 69 -5.19 12.38 -4.24
C GLU A 69 -4.89 11.59 -5.52
N GLU A 70 -3.87 10.72 -5.52
CA GLU A 70 -3.54 9.84 -6.65
C GLU A 70 -4.67 8.83 -6.96
N LEU A 71 -5.21 8.19 -5.92
CA LEU A 71 -6.34 7.26 -6.05
C LEU A 71 -7.56 7.97 -6.63
N LEU A 72 -7.86 9.18 -6.15
CA LEU A 72 -9.01 9.97 -6.59
C LEU A 72 -8.81 10.54 -8.00
N SER A 73 -7.58 10.90 -8.37
CA SER A 73 -7.24 11.41 -9.71
C SER A 73 -7.39 10.37 -10.81
N SER A 74 -7.27 9.08 -10.47
CA SER A 74 -7.54 7.98 -11.41
C SER A 74 -9.02 7.83 -11.79
N TYR A 75 -9.92 8.46 -11.04
CA TYR A 75 -11.36 8.45 -11.29
C TYR A 75 -11.75 9.67 -12.15
N GLU A 76 -11.91 9.47 -13.46
CA GLU A 76 -12.26 10.49 -14.47
C GLU A 76 -13.51 11.35 -14.14
N ILE A 77 -14.37 10.89 -13.23
CA ILE A 77 -15.69 11.48 -12.96
C ILE A 77 -15.63 12.49 -11.79
N MET A 78 -14.56 12.53 -11.00
CA MET A 78 -14.52 13.40 -9.81
C MET A 78 -13.89 14.76 -10.08
N GLY A 79 -14.61 15.83 -9.72
CA GLY A 79 -14.07 17.18 -9.72
C GLY A 79 -13.03 17.38 -8.63
N ALA A 80 -12.03 18.23 -8.89
CA ALA A 80 -10.91 18.51 -7.98
C ALA A 80 -11.37 18.96 -6.58
N GLU A 81 -12.46 19.71 -6.47
CA GLU A 81 -13.01 20.14 -5.18
C GLU A 81 -13.58 18.97 -4.36
N THR A 82 -14.24 18.00 -5.01
CA THR A 82 -14.75 16.80 -4.34
C THR A 82 -13.61 15.90 -3.88
N ALA A 83 -12.58 15.72 -4.72
CA ALA A 83 -11.41 14.94 -4.35
C ALA A 83 -10.68 15.54 -3.13
N LYS A 84 -10.53 16.87 -3.12
CA LYS A 84 -9.97 17.59 -1.97
C LYS A 84 -10.83 17.40 -0.70
N ALA A 85 -12.15 17.53 -0.79
CA ALA A 85 -13.04 17.36 0.35
C ALA A 85 -12.98 15.94 0.94
N ILE A 86 -12.89 14.91 0.08
CA ILE A 86 -12.70 13.51 0.52
C ILE A 86 -11.35 13.36 1.23
N THR A 87 -10.29 13.94 0.65
CA THR A 87 -8.95 13.89 1.21
C THR A 87 -8.90 14.54 2.59
N ASP A 88 -9.45 15.74 2.73
CA ASP A 88 -9.49 16.47 4.01
C ASP A 88 -10.34 15.72 5.06
N ALA A 89 -11.45 15.10 4.66
CA ALA A 89 -12.27 14.28 5.55
C ALA A 89 -11.52 13.01 6.02
N ALA A 90 -10.81 12.33 5.10
CA ALA A 90 -10.02 11.15 5.41
C ALA A 90 -8.86 11.48 6.36
N MET A 91 -8.19 12.62 6.17
CA MET A 91 -7.14 13.09 7.07
C MET A 91 -7.68 13.38 8.48
N LEU A 92 -8.87 13.98 8.58
CA LEU A 92 -9.50 14.26 9.87
C LEU A 92 -9.85 12.97 10.62
N GLU A 93 -10.36 11.95 9.91
CA GLU A 93 -10.67 10.65 10.49
C GLU A 93 -9.43 9.96 11.04
N VAL A 94 -8.34 9.91 10.26
CA VAL A 94 -7.05 9.35 10.69
C VAL A 94 -6.57 10.03 11.96
N ALA A 95 -6.56 11.37 12.00
CA ALA A 95 -6.19 12.12 13.19
C ALA A 95 -7.09 11.74 14.38
N SER A 96 -8.41 11.66 14.20
CA SER A 96 -9.32 11.31 15.30
C SER A 96 -9.11 9.91 15.91
N VAL A 97 -8.72 8.92 15.10
CA VAL A 97 -8.52 7.53 15.54
C VAL A 97 -7.17 7.35 16.24
N THR A 98 -6.20 8.19 15.93
CA THR A 98 -4.79 8.05 16.36
C THR A 98 -4.37 9.05 17.44
N VAL A 99 -5.03 10.22 17.53
CA VAL A 99 -4.71 11.32 18.47
C VAL A 99 -5.15 11.05 19.92
N GLY A 100 -5.87 9.95 20.20
CA GLY A 100 -6.23 9.55 21.57
C GLY A 100 -5.05 9.30 22.53
N GLN A 101 -3.81 9.42 22.07
CA GLN A 101 -2.57 9.18 22.81
C GLN A 101 -1.64 10.39 22.93
N MET A 102 -1.99 11.58 22.42
CA MET A 102 -1.07 12.73 22.42
C MET A 102 -1.25 13.66 23.61
N GLY A 103 -0.12 14.07 24.20
CA GLY A 103 -0.08 15.13 25.20
C GLY A 103 -0.47 16.50 24.61
N PRO A 104 -0.84 17.47 25.46
CA PRO A 104 -1.28 18.81 25.02
C PRO A 104 -0.23 19.60 24.21
N ASP A 105 1.04 19.20 24.27
CA ASP A 105 2.16 19.83 23.54
C ASP A 105 2.77 18.91 22.47
N GLU A 106 2.21 17.71 22.23
CA GLU A 106 2.68 16.80 21.18
C GLU A 106 2.00 17.09 19.85
N PHE A 107 2.81 17.18 18.79
CA PHE A 107 2.32 17.31 17.42
C PHE A 107 2.15 15.93 16.79
N TYR A 108 1.05 15.75 16.06
CA TYR A 108 0.82 14.53 15.31
C TYR A 108 1.69 14.50 14.05
N GLU A 109 2.77 13.73 14.11
CA GLU A 109 3.75 13.60 13.01
C GLU A 109 3.19 12.76 11.84
N GLY A 110 2.43 11.71 12.15
CA GLY A 110 1.86 10.83 11.12
C GLY A 110 1.45 9.47 11.68
N ILE A 111 1.16 8.55 10.76
CA ILE A 111 0.72 7.18 11.08
C ILE A 111 1.95 6.29 11.23
N THR A 112 2.16 5.78 12.44
CA THR A 112 3.15 4.73 12.70
C THR A 112 2.69 3.36 12.17
N PHE A 113 3.60 2.41 12.01
CA PHE A 113 3.24 1.06 11.57
C PHE A 113 2.22 0.38 12.50
N GLU A 114 2.35 0.59 13.81
CA GLU A 114 1.43 0.06 14.83
C GLU A 114 0.01 0.63 14.66
N GLN A 115 -0.10 1.94 14.44
CA GLN A 115 -1.38 2.59 14.14
C GLN A 115 -1.95 2.11 12.80
N PHE A 116 -1.11 1.93 11.78
CA PHE A 116 -1.52 1.39 10.49
C PHE A 116 -2.13 -0.02 10.62
N MET A 117 -1.51 -0.89 11.42
CA MET A 117 -2.06 -2.21 11.75
C MET A 117 -3.41 -2.12 12.48
N GLN A 118 -3.58 -1.15 13.38
CA GLN A 118 -4.82 -0.95 14.12
C GLN A 118 -5.95 -0.45 13.21
N ILE A 119 -5.66 0.48 12.31
CA ILE A 119 -6.62 1.02 11.32
C ILE A 119 -7.14 -0.11 10.42
N LEU A 120 -6.24 -1.02 9.98
CA LEU A 120 -6.57 -2.10 9.06
C LEU A 120 -6.89 -3.44 9.76
N LYS A 121 -7.13 -3.44 11.08
CA LYS A 121 -7.33 -4.67 11.85
C LYS A 121 -8.47 -5.55 11.32
N ASP A 122 -9.56 -4.92 10.87
CA ASP A 122 -10.78 -5.59 10.39
C ASP A 122 -10.73 -5.90 8.89
N VAL A 123 -9.63 -5.54 8.22
CA VAL A 123 -9.38 -5.86 6.81
C VAL A 123 -8.60 -7.18 6.74
N GLU A 124 -9.16 -8.14 6.00
CA GLU A 124 -8.49 -9.41 5.66
C GLU A 124 -7.49 -9.20 4.51
N ILE A 125 -6.40 -8.48 4.79
CA ILE A 125 -5.41 -8.13 3.77
C ILE A 125 -4.71 -9.36 3.18
N GLU A 126 -4.58 -10.42 3.97
CA GLU A 126 -4.05 -11.72 3.59
C GLU A 126 -4.77 -12.34 2.38
N THR A 127 -6.09 -12.13 2.28
CA THR A 127 -6.93 -12.61 1.18
C THR A 127 -7.11 -11.56 0.09
N LYS A 128 -7.15 -10.27 0.45
CA LYS A 128 -7.35 -9.16 -0.51
C LYS A 128 -6.12 -8.79 -1.31
N MET A 129 -4.93 -8.83 -0.72
CA MET A 129 -3.67 -8.48 -1.40
C MET A 129 -3.09 -9.73 -2.08
N ASN A 130 -3.81 -10.26 -3.06
CA ASN A 130 -3.41 -11.43 -3.85
C ASN A 130 -3.56 -11.16 -5.35
N ILE A 131 -2.56 -11.56 -6.13
CA ILE A 131 -2.64 -11.54 -7.59
C ILE A 131 -3.14 -12.91 -8.06
N HIS A 132 -4.29 -12.92 -8.72
CA HIS A 132 -4.82 -14.10 -9.39
C HIS A 132 -4.68 -13.92 -10.91
N PHE A 133 -3.87 -14.76 -11.54
CA PHE A 133 -3.79 -14.84 -13.00
C PHE A 133 -4.95 -15.68 -13.53
N TRP A 134 -6.17 -15.10 -13.52
CA TRP A 134 -7.41 -15.79 -13.91
C TRP A 134 -7.48 -16.21 -15.39
N ASN A 135 -6.50 -15.87 -16.23
CA ASN A 135 -6.47 -16.18 -17.66
C ASN A 135 -5.07 -16.58 -18.18
N LEU A 136 -4.25 -17.25 -17.38
CA LEU A 136 -3.03 -17.88 -17.92
C LEU A 136 -3.42 -19.24 -18.53
N ASP A 137 -3.60 -19.31 -19.86
CA ASP A 137 -3.71 -20.61 -20.54
C ASP A 137 -2.35 -21.32 -20.49
N THR A 138 -2.17 -22.12 -19.45
CA THR A 138 -0.95 -22.91 -19.19
C THR A 138 -0.61 -23.89 -20.31
N ARG A 139 -1.49 -24.09 -21.30
CA ARG A 139 -1.22 -24.87 -22.51
C ARG A 139 -0.25 -24.19 -23.47
N THR A 140 -0.07 -22.87 -23.38
CA THR A 140 0.89 -22.11 -24.22
C THR A 140 2.27 -21.96 -23.58
N VAL A 141 2.40 -22.28 -22.28
CA VAL A 141 3.69 -22.26 -21.58
C VAL A 141 4.42 -23.58 -21.86
N GLN A 142 4.91 -23.75 -23.08
CA GLN A 142 5.91 -24.77 -23.38
C GLN A 142 7.26 -24.30 -22.83
N CYS A 143 7.64 -24.85 -21.68
CA CYS A 143 9.03 -24.76 -21.23
C CYS A 143 9.88 -25.54 -22.22
N GLY A 144 10.62 -24.83 -23.07
CA GLY A 144 11.60 -25.43 -23.98
C GLY A 144 12.60 -26.24 -23.16
N LYS A 145 12.79 -27.51 -23.54
CA LYS A 145 13.82 -28.39 -22.97
C LYS A 145 15.22 -27.89 -23.31
#